data_AF-A0A843F4Z5-F1
#
_entry.id   AF-A0A843F4Z5-F1
#
_cell.length_a   1.000
_cell.length_b   1.000
_cell.length_c   1.000
_cell.angle_alpha   90.00
_cell.angle_beta   90.00
_cell.angle_gamma   90.00
#
_symmetry.space_group_name_H-M   'P 1'
#
loop_
_entity.id
_entity.type
_entity.pdbx_description
1 polymer ?
#
loop_
_entity_poly.entity_id
_entity_poly.type
_entity_poly.pdbx_seq_one_letter_code
_entity_poly.pdbx_strand_id
1 'polypeptide(L)'
;LDLLNPVIVVEETTANIMSANYCYIEELGRYYHIVGKTGPVNGLFTVSCSVDPLMSFKTEILALRGIVSRNPDNYDMYLKDSRIPTGARKTVNVYQFSGTPFVGNDSRFFILSLGGD
;
A
#
# COMPACT_ATOMS: atom_id res chain seq x y z
N LEU A 1 -7.67 -22.86 -21.05
CA LEU A 1 -8.54 -21.73 -20.65
C LEU A 1 -7.62 -20.60 -20.20
N ASP A 2 -7.74 -19.41 -20.79
CA ASP A 2 -6.95 -18.25 -20.36
C ASP A 2 -7.57 -17.68 -19.07
N LEU A 3 -6.75 -17.50 -18.03
CA LEU A 3 -7.14 -16.99 -16.72
C LEU A 3 -7.06 -15.46 -16.63
N LEU A 4 -6.31 -14.81 -17.52
CA LEU A 4 -6.14 -13.37 -17.53
C LEU A 4 -7.15 -12.71 -18.47
N ASN A 5 -7.36 -13.31 -19.64
CA ASN A 5 -8.26 -12.77 -20.66
C ASN A 5 -9.23 -13.83 -21.20
N PRO A 6 -10.13 -14.38 -20.36
CA PRO A 6 -11.08 -15.38 -20.84
C PRO A 6 -12.06 -14.76 -21.83
N VAL A 7 -12.45 -15.58 -22.81
CA VAL A 7 -13.59 -15.33 -23.70
C VAL A 7 -14.64 -16.37 -23.39
N ILE A 8 -15.82 -15.92 -22.97
CA ILE A 8 -16.93 -16.79 -22.57
C ILE A 8 -18.13 -16.59 -23.49
N VAL A 9 -18.88 -17.67 -23.70
CA VAL A 9 -20.12 -17.63 -24.47
C VAL A 9 -21.28 -17.80 -23.50
N VAL A 10 -22.22 -16.87 -23.54
CA VAL A 10 -23.38 -16.84 -22.64
C VAL A 10 -24.67 -16.69 -23.44
N GLU A 11 -25.71 -17.37 -22.98
CA GLU A 11 -27.07 -17.20 -23.49
C GLU A 11 -27.80 -16.14 -22.67
N GLU A 12 -28.47 -15.22 -23.35
CA GLU A 12 -29.25 -14.18 -22.66
C GLU A 12 -30.56 -14.76 -22.12
N THR A 13 -30.59 -15.04 -20.82
CA THR A 13 -31.76 -15.64 -20.16
C THR A 13 -32.62 -14.62 -19.41
N THR A 14 -32.02 -13.61 -18.76
CA THR A 14 -32.76 -12.61 -17.95
C THR A 14 -32.01 -11.30 -17.71
N ALA A 15 -30.68 -11.31 -17.65
CA ALA A 15 -29.87 -10.11 -17.46
C ALA A 15 -29.46 -9.49 -18.80
N ASN A 16 -29.61 -8.17 -18.93
CA ASN A 16 -29.17 -7.43 -20.11
C ASN A 16 -27.64 -7.46 -20.21
N ILE A 17 -27.12 -8.44 -20.96
CA ILE A 17 -25.67 -8.65 -21.17
C ILE A 17 -25.03 -7.40 -21.76
N MET A 18 -25.75 -6.64 -22.59
CA MET A 18 -25.21 -5.42 -23.20
C MET A 18 -24.86 -4.36 -22.16
N SER A 19 -25.62 -4.25 -21.07
CA SER A 19 -25.34 -3.32 -19.97
C SER A 19 -24.30 -3.80 -18.96
N ALA A 20 -24.00 -5.10 -18.91
CA ALA A 20 -23.03 -5.64 -17.96
C ALA A 20 -21.62 -5.11 -18.27
N ASN A 21 -20.84 -4.73 -17.26
CA ASN A 21 -19.45 -4.28 -17.44
C ASN A 21 -18.45 -5.06 -16.56
N TYR A 22 -18.96 -5.97 -15.74
CA TYR A 22 -18.19 -6.71 -14.76
C TYR A 22 -18.85 -8.06 -14.52
N CYS A 23 -18.05 -9.09 -14.25
CA CYS A 23 -18.56 -10.40 -13.92
C CYS A 23 -17.64 -11.14 -12.93
N TYR A 24 -18.22 -12.12 -12.25
CA TYR A 24 -17.51 -13.11 -11.46
C TYR A 24 -17.64 -14.46 -12.14
N ILE A 25 -16.53 -15.17 -12.33
CA ILE A 25 -16.51 -16.52 -12.89
C ILE A 25 -16.15 -17.47 -11.76
N GLU A 26 -17.13 -18.27 -11.32
CA GLU A 26 -17.02 -19.12 -10.13
C GLU A 26 -15.97 -20.22 -10.31
N GLU A 27 -15.88 -20.83 -11.50
CA GLU A 27 -14.90 -21.87 -11.81
C GLU A 27 -13.46 -21.38 -11.74
N LEU A 28 -13.24 -20.08 -11.92
CA LEU A 28 -11.92 -19.46 -11.84
C LEU A 28 -11.67 -18.78 -10.49
N GLY A 29 -12.71 -18.61 -9.67
CA GLY A 29 -12.65 -17.86 -8.41
C GLY A 29 -12.18 -16.42 -8.60
N ARG A 30 -12.49 -15.81 -9.75
CA ARG A 30 -11.90 -14.52 -10.18
C ARG A 30 -12.95 -13.57 -10.71
N TYR A 31 -12.68 -12.29 -10.50
CA TYR A 31 -13.46 -11.18 -11.01
C TYR A 31 -12.84 -10.61 -12.27
N TYR A 32 -13.68 -10.16 -13.20
CA TYR A 32 -13.26 -9.68 -14.51
C TYR A 32 -14.04 -8.44 -14.94
N HIS A 33 -13.33 -7.52 -15.58
CA HIS A 33 -13.91 -6.45 -16.37
C HIS A 33 -14.28 -6.96 -17.76
N ILE A 34 -15.45 -6.58 -18.25
CA ILE A 34 -15.87 -6.90 -19.61
C ILE A 34 -15.30 -5.84 -20.56
N VAL A 35 -14.39 -6.26 -21.44
CA VAL A 35 -13.70 -5.39 -22.41
C VAL A 35 -14.36 -5.41 -23.78
N GLY A 36 -15.13 -6.46 -24.09
CA GLY A 36 -15.80 -6.60 -25.38
C GLY A 36 -17.02 -7.51 -25.30
N LYS A 37 -18.00 -7.23 -26.15
CA LYS A 37 -19.20 -8.05 -26.33
C LYS A 37 -19.50 -8.17 -27.81
N THR A 38 -19.84 -9.36 -28.24
CA THR A 38 -20.14 -9.68 -29.64
C THR A 38 -21.38 -10.55 -29.67
N GLY A 39 -22.39 -10.19 -30.47
CA GLY A 39 -23.64 -10.95 -30.57
C GLY A 39 -24.88 -10.06 -30.76
N PRO A 40 -26.08 -10.65 -30.73
CA PRO A 40 -26.32 -12.11 -30.63
C PRO A 40 -26.14 -12.83 -31.97
N VAL A 41 -25.54 -14.02 -31.93
CA VAL A 41 -25.59 -15.01 -33.02
C VAL A 41 -26.29 -16.24 -32.47
N ASN A 42 -27.47 -16.58 -33.01
CA ASN A 42 -28.33 -17.66 -32.51
C ASN A 42 -28.66 -17.56 -31.01
N GLY A 43 -28.86 -16.35 -30.48
CA GLY A 43 -29.17 -16.13 -29.06
C GLY A 43 -27.95 -16.17 -28.12
N LEU A 44 -26.75 -16.37 -28.65
CA LEU A 44 -25.51 -16.41 -27.87
C LEU A 44 -24.69 -15.13 -28.02
N PHE A 45 -24.10 -14.69 -26.92
CA PHE A 45 -23.16 -13.59 -26.85
C PHE A 45 -21.78 -14.10 -26.48
N THR A 46 -20.77 -13.61 -27.20
CA THR A 46 -19.36 -13.79 -26.86
C THR A 46 -18.88 -12.59 -26.07
N VAL A 47 -18.45 -12.81 -24.85
CA VAL A 47 -17.97 -11.78 -23.93
C VAL A 47 -16.47 -11.95 -23.72
N SER A 48 -15.71 -10.92 -24.05
CA SER A 48 -14.28 -10.85 -23.81
C SER A 48 -14.03 -10.13 -22.49
N CYS A 49 -13.21 -10.74 -21.64
CA CYS A 49 -12.96 -10.31 -20.28
C CYS A 49 -11.47 -10.02 -20.05
N SER A 50 -11.17 -9.20 -19.05
CA SER A 50 -9.83 -8.98 -18.49
C SER A 50 -9.91 -9.07 -16.98
N VAL A 51 -8.99 -9.81 -16.35
CA VAL A 51 -9.01 -10.04 -14.90
C VAL A 51 -8.86 -8.74 -14.12
N ASP A 52 -9.60 -8.62 -13.02
CA ASP A 52 -9.39 -7.61 -11.98
C ASP A 52 -8.57 -8.24 -10.85
N PRO A 53 -7.24 -8.01 -10.79
CA PRO A 53 -6.40 -8.59 -9.77
C PRO A 53 -6.67 -7.99 -8.39
N LEU A 54 -7.15 -6.76 -8.29
CA LEU A 54 -7.37 -6.09 -7.01
C LEU A 54 -8.57 -6.69 -6.28
N MET A 55 -9.67 -6.94 -6.98
CA MET A 55 -10.82 -7.61 -6.39
C MET A 55 -10.57 -9.10 -6.20
N SER A 56 -9.95 -9.77 -7.18
CA SER A 56 -9.72 -11.22 -7.12
C SER A 56 -8.80 -11.64 -5.98
N PHE A 57 -7.84 -10.81 -5.61
CA PHE A 57 -6.89 -11.10 -4.54
C PHE A 57 -7.03 -10.14 -3.34
N LYS A 58 -8.22 -9.55 -3.17
CA LYS A 58 -8.46 -8.52 -2.14
C LYS A 58 -8.07 -9.00 -0.74
N THR A 59 -8.38 -10.26 -0.42
CA THR A 59 -8.10 -10.88 0.87
C THR A 59 -6.60 -11.03 1.13
N GLU A 60 -5.86 -11.51 0.15
CA GLU A 60 -4.42 -11.74 0.20
C GLU A 60 -3.69 -10.41 0.26
N ILE A 61 -4.10 -9.43 -0.57
CA ILE A 61 -3.56 -8.07 -0.57
C ILE A 61 -3.76 -7.41 0.79
N LEU A 62 -4.95 -7.56 1.37
CA LEU A 62 -5.25 -7.00 2.70
C LEU A 62 -4.42 -7.66 3.81
N ALA A 63 -4.05 -8.93 3.66
CA ALA A 63 -3.21 -9.65 4.61
C ALA A 63 -1.71 -9.32 4.48
N LEU A 64 -1.29 -8.61 3.42
CA LEU A 64 0.11 -8.24 3.23
C LEU A 64 0.60 -7.30 4.33
N ARG A 65 1.84 -7.50 4.77
CA ARG A 65 2.57 -6.62 5.67
C ARG A 65 3.70 -5.95 4.90
N GLY A 66 3.79 -4.63 5.00
CA GLY A 66 4.83 -3.85 4.33
C GLY A 66 5.12 -2.56 5.08
N ILE A 67 6.27 -1.97 4.77
CA ILE A 67 6.62 -0.64 5.26
C ILE A 67 5.85 0.37 4.41
N VAL A 68 5.01 1.16 5.06
CA VAL A 68 4.25 2.22 4.41
C VAL A 68 5.13 3.46 4.35
N SER A 69 5.59 3.83 3.15
CA SER A 69 6.46 4.98 2.96
C SER A 69 5.77 6.31 3.23
N ARG A 70 4.45 6.38 3.02
CA ARG A 70 3.63 7.55 3.32
C ARG A 70 2.19 7.15 3.63
N ASN A 71 1.65 7.72 4.69
CA ASN A 71 0.23 7.67 5.02
C ASN A 71 -0.14 8.98 5.74
N PRO A 72 -1.21 9.70 5.32
CA PRO A 72 -1.56 10.99 5.90
C PRO A 72 -1.96 10.90 7.40
N ASP A 73 -2.52 9.78 7.84
CA ASP A 73 -3.07 9.63 9.19
C ASP A 73 -2.09 8.96 10.17
N ASN A 74 -1.27 8.03 9.69
CA ASN A 74 -0.30 7.29 10.49
C ASN A 74 1.04 7.16 9.76
N TYR A 75 1.96 8.09 10.01
CA TYR A 75 3.27 8.15 9.37
C TYR A 75 4.41 8.00 10.38
N ASP A 76 5.51 7.40 9.92
CA ASP A 76 6.75 7.31 10.66
C ASP A 76 7.66 8.48 10.29
N MET A 77 8.00 9.32 11.28
CA MET A 77 8.90 10.47 11.11
C MET A 77 10.36 10.08 10.87
N TYR A 78 10.73 8.83 11.13
CA TYR A 78 12.06 8.29 10.86
C TYR A 78 12.19 7.73 9.44
N LEU A 79 11.07 7.49 8.75
CA LEU A 79 11.09 7.18 7.32
C LEU A 79 11.29 8.46 6.52
N LYS A 80 12.31 8.46 5.65
CA LYS A 80 12.63 9.60 4.81
C LYS A 80 11.50 9.87 3.80
N ASP A 81 10.68 10.88 4.08
CA ASP A 81 9.70 11.41 3.13
C ASP A 81 10.21 12.72 2.51
N SER A 82 10.53 12.68 1.21
CA SER A 82 11.01 13.86 0.45
C SER A 82 10.00 15.01 0.33
N ARG A 83 8.72 14.79 0.63
CA ARG A 83 7.67 15.83 0.60
C ARG A 83 7.38 16.46 1.95
N ILE A 84 7.93 15.90 3.04
CA ILE A 84 7.83 16.48 4.37
C ILE A 84 9.14 17.22 4.64
N PRO A 85 9.11 18.54 4.93
CA PRO A 85 10.31 19.27 5.27
C PRO A 85 10.90 18.67 6.56
N THR A 86 12.08 18.06 6.45
CA THR A 86 12.81 17.51 7.60
C THR A 86 13.34 18.65 8.46
N GLY A 87 12.72 18.86 9.62
CA GLY A 87 13.24 19.79 10.62
C GLY A 87 14.36 19.14 11.43
N ALA A 88 15.59 19.61 11.29
CA ALA A 88 16.70 19.18 12.14
C ALA A 88 16.57 19.82 13.53
N ARG A 89 15.77 19.21 14.42
CA ARG A 89 15.64 19.65 15.81
C ARG A 89 16.66 18.91 16.67
N LYS A 90 17.59 19.66 17.27
CA LYS A 90 18.57 19.12 18.23
C LYS A 90 17.91 18.96 19.59
N THR A 91 17.82 17.73 20.11
CA THR A 91 17.49 17.50 21.51
C THR A 91 18.74 17.72 22.35
N VAL A 92 18.71 18.72 23.24
CA VAL A 92 19.80 19.02 24.17
C VAL A 92 19.34 18.62 25.57
N ASN A 93 19.92 17.55 26.11
CA ASN A 93 19.73 17.18 27.51
C ASN A 93 20.81 17.86 28.34
N VAL A 94 20.40 18.79 29.22
CA VAL A 94 21.29 19.44 30.17
C VAL A 94 21.13 18.75 31.51
N TYR A 95 22.19 18.09 31.97
CA TYR A 95 22.25 17.51 33.31
C TYR A 95 22.99 18.49 34.23
N GLN A 96 22.27 19.02 35.21
CA GLN A 96 22.87 19.82 36.28
C GLN A 96 23.49 18.88 37.31
N PHE A 97 24.76 19.09 37.65
CA PHE A 97 25.40 18.33 38.71
C PHE A 97 24.83 18.77 40.08
N SER A 98 24.59 17.83 40.99
CA SER A 98 24.16 18.13 42.35
C SER A 98 25.36 18.65 43.17
N GLY A 99 25.63 19.95 43.09
CA GLY A 99 26.72 20.64 43.80
C GLY A 99 27.32 21.79 42.99
N THR A 100 28.34 22.46 43.55
CA THR A 100 29.21 23.40 42.82
C THR A 100 30.55 22.71 42.52
N PRO A 101 30.64 21.83 41.51
CA PRO A 101 31.87 21.09 41.23
C PRO A 101 33.00 21.95 40.63
N PHE A 102 32.69 23.21 40.26
CA PHE A 102 33.61 24.14 39.60
C PHE A 102 34.08 25.28 40.53
N VAL A 103 34.50 24.95 41.76
CA VAL A 103 34.97 25.97 42.71
C VAL A 103 36.44 25.68 43.07
N GLY A 104 37.35 26.44 42.47
CA GLY A 104 38.77 26.40 42.76
C GLY A 104 39.60 27.07 41.66
N ASN A 105 40.56 27.92 42.05
CA ASN A 105 41.43 28.65 41.11
C ASN A 105 42.43 27.75 40.34
N ASP A 106 42.46 26.44 40.61
CA ASP A 106 43.42 25.46 40.05
C ASP A 106 42.79 24.11 39.64
N SER A 107 41.48 24.07 39.40
CA SER A 107 40.80 22.83 39.03
C SER A 107 40.93 22.52 37.52
N ARG A 108 41.60 21.40 37.18
CA ARG A 108 41.66 20.86 35.81
C ARG A 108 40.54 19.84 35.62
N PHE A 109 39.70 20.04 34.60
CA PHE A 109 38.59 19.15 34.27
C PHE A 109 38.79 18.51 32.90
N PHE A 110 38.38 17.25 32.78
CA PHE A 110 38.37 16.54 31.50
C PHE A 110 36.92 16.23 31.13
N ILE A 111 36.52 16.62 29.93
CA ILE A 111 35.22 16.26 29.37
C ILE A 111 35.45 15.02 28.50
N LEU A 112 34.77 13.93 28.83
CA LEU A 112 34.75 12.75 27.97
C LEU A 112 33.49 12.82 27.09
N SER A 113 33.68 13.00 25.78
CA SER A 113 32.60 12.86 24.81
C SER A 113 32.69 11.45 24.21
N LEU A 114 31.65 10.65 24.43
CA LEU A 114 31.49 9.35 23.77
C LEU A 114 30.48 9.55 22.63
N GLY A 115 30.98 9.50 21.39
CA GLY A 115 30.14 9.41 20.21
C GLY A 115 29.70 7.96 20.03
N GLY A 116 28.39 7.73 19.96
CA GLY A 116 27.82 6.47 19.49
C GLY A 116 27.46 6.62 18.01
N ASP A 117 27.92 5.68 17.20
CA ASP A 117 27.55 5.54 15.78
C ASP A 117 26.12 5.02 15.62
#